data_AF-A0A520ZSM6-F1
#
_entry.id   AF-A0A520ZSM6-F1
#
_cell.length_a   1.000
_cell.length_b   1.000
_cell.length_c   1.000
_cell.angle_alpha   90.00
_cell.angle_beta   90.00
_cell.angle_gamma   90.00
#
_symmetry.space_group_name_H-M   'P 1'
#
loop_
_entity.id
_entity.type
_entity.pdbx_description
1 polymer ?
#
loop_
_entity_poly.entity_id
_entity_poly.type
_entity_poly.pdbx_seq_one_letter_code
_entity_poly.pdbx_strand_id
1 'polypeptide(L)'
;MSDDLSDAEWLKRLRGIGEKDGYFSTLGSDHASIFVERSHDVLFVALETLFGIRSVSDTGLPVAFDVCGQRGWSHLSLITQEQTWFRDKRVWNYFDRLVDYGFFEDFDRVIFYGAGMCGYAAAAFSVVAPGAQVILVSPQATLKRDLTRWDSRFPTARRLDFSTRYAYAPEMLEAASQAFIIYDPDETEDAMHASLFQGDNIHHHRYRRGRAGAIESDLRALGLVSTLAEKAANGLLTPARLADTLRLRKRHVPYLRALLARVLAEDRPALTAMLCRAVLQDRPIPRFKHHLEVAERRLAALRGEETDRQVEAQDTA
;
A
#
# COMPACT_ATOMS: atom_id res chain seq x y z
N MET A 1 -5.89 -10.87 -18.21
CA MET A 1 -6.08 -10.07 -19.43
C MET A 1 -4.70 -9.94 -20.05
N SER A 2 -4.56 -10.09 -21.37
CA SER A 2 -3.23 -9.99 -22.02
C SER A 2 -2.61 -8.60 -21.81
N ASP A 3 -1.30 -8.54 -21.60
CA ASP A 3 -0.47 -7.32 -21.57
C ASP A 3 -0.49 -6.55 -22.91
N ASP A 4 -0.99 -7.14 -23.99
CA ASP A 4 -0.96 -6.57 -25.34
C ASP A 4 -2.10 -5.59 -25.68
N LEU A 5 -2.99 -5.27 -24.73
CA LEU A 5 -4.12 -4.37 -25.00
C LEU A 5 -3.71 -2.89 -24.91
N SER A 6 -4.14 -2.09 -25.88
CA SER A 6 -4.12 -0.64 -25.71
C SER A 6 -5.01 -0.18 -24.55
N ASP A 7 -4.75 1.00 -23.99
CA ASP A 7 -5.52 1.57 -22.88
C ASP A 7 -7.01 1.69 -23.24
N ALA A 8 -7.30 2.07 -24.47
CA ALA A 8 -8.67 2.18 -24.99
C ALA A 8 -9.37 0.82 -25.08
N GLU A 9 -8.69 -0.22 -25.57
CA GLU A 9 -9.26 -1.57 -25.63
C GLU A 9 -9.49 -2.17 -24.24
N TRP A 10 -8.55 -1.91 -23.32
CA TRP A 10 -8.67 -2.33 -21.93
C TRP A 10 -9.87 -1.68 -21.26
N LEU A 11 -10.04 -0.36 -21.39
CA LEU A 11 -11.20 0.38 -20.86
C LEU A 11 -12.51 -0.10 -21.49
N LYS A 12 -12.51 -0.40 -22.80
CA LYS A 12 -13.70 -0.95 -23.48
C LYS A 12 -14.11 -2.31 -22.92
N ARG A 13 -13.14 -3.18 -22.62
CA ARG A 13 -13.42 -4.48 -21.97
C ARG A 13 -13.92 -4.30 -20.54
N LEU A 14 -13.29 -3.41 -19.77
CA LEU A 14 -13.73 -3.12 -18.42
C LEU A 14 -15.17 -2.58 -18.40
N ARG A 15 -15.50 -1.67 -19.33
CA ARG A 15 -16.87 -1.19 -19.56
C ARG A 15 -17.85 -2.34 -19.78
N GLY A 16 -17.51 -3.30 -20.64
CA GLY A 16 -18.39 -4.45 -20.91
C GLY A 16 -18.65 -5.32 -19.67
N ILE A 17 -17.71 -5.39 -18.72
CA ILE A 17 -17.93 -6.05 -17.43
C ILE A 17 -18.91 -5.22 -16.57
N GLY A 18 -18.66 -3.92 -16.45
CA GLY A 18 -19.54 -3.02 -15.69
C GLY A 18 -20.97 -3.01 -16.21
N GLU A 19 -21.17 -2.97 -17.53
CA GLU A 19 -22.51 -2.98 -18.16
C GLU A 19 -23.27 -4.30 -17.93
N LYS A 20 -22.57 -5.40 -17.63
CA LYS A 20 -23.20 -6.70 -17.36
C LYS A 20 -23.60 -6.87 -15.90
N ASP A 21 -22.74 -6.45 -14.99
CA ASP A 21 -22.82 -6.82 -13.57
C ASP A 21 -22.97 -5.61 -12.63
N GLY A 22 -23.23 -4.41 -13.16
CA GLY A 22 -23.40 -3.17 -12.39
C GLY A 22 -23.43 -1.96 -13.31
N TYR A 23 -22.45 -1.07 -13.20
CA TYR A 23 -22.28 0.02 -14.18
C TYR A 23 -20.83 0.41 -14.41
N PHE A 24 -20.61 1.13 -15.52
CA PHE A 24 -19.35 1.79 -15.84
C PHE A 24 -19.60 3.27 -16.15
N SER A 25 -18.75 4.16 -15.66
CA SER A 25 -18.84 5.60 -15.95
C SER A 25 -17.47 6.21 -16.21
N THR A 26 -17.34 6.90 -17.34
CA THR A 26 -16.19 7.77 -17.63
C THR A 26 -16.31 9.08 -16.87
N LEU A 27 -15.25 9.49 -16.17
CA LEU A 27 -15.21 10.67 -15.31
C LEU A 27 -14.19 11.69 -15.87
N GLY A 28 -14.47 12.22 -17.05
CA GLY A 28 -13.52 13.02 -17.82
C GLY A 28 -12.66 12.15 -18.75
N SER A 29 -11.52 12.68 -19.19
CA SER A 29 -10.59 11.95 -20.08
C SER A 29 -9.74 10.92 -19.34
N ASP A 30 -9.38 11.22 -18.09
CA ASP A 30 -8.30 10.50 -17.39
C ASP A 30 -8.81 9.54 -16.32
N HIS A 31 -10.13 9.49 -16.08
CA HIS A 31 -10.72 8.69 -15.01
C HIS A 31 -11.89 7.85 -15.49
N ALA A 32 -12.05 6.69 -14.86
CA ALA A 32 -13.21 5.82 -15.01
C ALA A 32 -13.62 5.27 -13.64
N SER A 33 -14.88 4.92 -13.51
CA SER A 33 -15.40 4.13 -12.40
C SER A 33 -16.09 2.89 -12.93
N ILE A 34 -15.93 1.78 -12.22
CA ILE A 34 -16.67 0.54 -12.43
C ILE A 34 -17.26 0.10 -11.10
N PHE A 35 -18.56 -0.14 -11.10
CA PHE A 35 -19.27 -0.77 -10.00
C PHE A 35 -19.76 -2.14 -10.44
N VAL A 36 -19.56 -3.14 -9.58
CA VAL A 36 -20.07 -4.50 -9.76
C VAL A 36 -20.87 -4.84 -8.52
N GLU A 37 -22.14 -5.16 -8.71
CA GLU A 37 -23.07 -5.49 -7.65
C GLU A 37 -23.19 -7.02 -7.50
N ARG A 38 -23.04 -7.50 -6.27
CA ARG A 38 -23.16 -8.93 -5.92
C ARG A 38 -23.94 -9.15 -4.63
N SER A 39 -23.67 -8.35 -3.60
CA SER A 39 -24.35 -8.38 -2.29
C SER A 39 -24.30 -7.03 -1.60
N HIS A 40 -25.15 -6.82 -0.61
CA HIS A 40 -25.20 -5.61 0.21
C HIS A 40 -24.42 -5.77 1.54
N ASP A 41 -23.84 -6.94 1.80
CA ASP A 41 -23.07 -7.20 3.02
C ASP A 41 -21.76 -6.39 3.07
N VAL A 42 -21.07 -6.27 1.93
CA VAL A 42 -19.77 -5.59 1.83
C VAL A 42 -19.66 -4.85 0.51
N LEU A 43 -19.30 -3.57 0.59
CA LEU A 43 -18.77 -2.78 -0.51
C LEU A 43 -17.26 -2.56 -0.34
N PHE A 44 -16.48 -3.09 -1.28
CA PHE A 44 -15.05 -2.79 -1.36
C PHE A 44 -14.79 -1.67 -2.37
N VAL A 45 -14.29 -0.54 -1.89
CA VAL A 45 -13.96 0.63 -2.70
C VAL A 45 -12.44 0.71 -2.90
N ALA A 46 -11.97 0.60 -4.13
CA ALA A 46 -10.55 0.66 -4.47
C ALA A 46 -10.25 1.81 -5.41
N LEU A 47 -9.24 2.62 -5.10
CA LEU A 47 -8.70 3.57 -6.07
C LEU A 47 -7.38 3.06 -6.60
N GLU A 48 -7.20 3.16 -7.91
CA GLU A 48 -6.08 2.54 -8.61
C GLU A 48 -5.63 3.38 -9.81
N THR A 49 -4.39 3.17 -10.23
CA THR A 49 -3.91 3.65 -11.53
C THR A 49 -3.93 2.51 -12.54
N LEU A 50 -4.16 2.83 -13.83
CA LEU A 50 -4.06 1.83 -14.89
C LEU A 50 -2.67 1.17 -14.92
N PHE A 51 -1.63 1.97 -14.72
CA PHE A 51 -0.26 1.47 -14.61
C PHE A 51 -0.10 0.47 -13.44
N GLY A 52 -0.63 0.79 -12.26
CA GLY A 52 -0.57 -0.08 -11.08
C GLY A 52 -1.31 -1.39 -11.29
N ILE A 53 -2.48 -1.34 -11.94
CA ILE A 53 -3.25 -2.53 -12.31
C ILE A 53 -2.42 -3.44 -13.22
N ARG A 54 -1.86 -2.90 -14.31
CA ARG A 54 -1.08 -3.69 -15.27
C ARG A 54 0.24 -4.21 -14.72
N SER A 55 0.86 -3.47 -13.81
CA SER A 55 2.16 -3.87 -13.26
C SER A 55 2.09 -5.05 -12.29
N VAL A 56 0.93 -5.34 -11.71
CA VAL A 56 0.82 -6.28 -10.58
C VAL A 56 -0.36 -7.25 -10.67
N SER A 57 -1.37 -6.99 -11.51
CA SER A 57 -2.51 -7.89 -11.65
C SER A 57 -2.25 -8.99 -12.67
N ASP A 58 -2.31 -10.25 -12.25
CA ASP A 58 -2.25 -11.41 -13.16
C ASP A 58 -3.44 -11.42 -14.14
N THR A 59 -4.59 -10.92 -13.70
CA THR A 59 -5.81 -10.85 -14.49
C THR A 59 -5.91 -9.55 -15.28
N GLY A 60 -5.02 -8.59 -15.07
CA GLY A 60 -5.07 -7.23 -15.62
C GLY A 60 -6.34 -6.47 -15.23
N LEU A 61 -7.01 -6.88 -14.15
CA LEU A 61 -8.22 -6.23 -13.61
C LEU A 61 -7.88 -5.45 -12.33
N PRO A 62 -8.70 -4.45 -11.97
CA PRO A 62 -8.61 -3.78 -10.67
C PRO A 62 -8.53 -4.78 -9.50
N VAL A 63 -7.79 -4.43 -8.44
CA VAL A 63 -7.56 -5.30 -7.27
C VAL A 63 -8.87 -5.78 -6.63
N ALA A 64 -9.92 -4.96 -6.73
CA ALA A 64 -11.24 -5.29 -6.24
C ALA A 64 -11.80 -6.60 -6.82
N PHE A 65 -11.47 -6.94 -8.07
CA PHE A 65 -11.89 -8.21 -8.68
C PHE A 65 -11.26 -9.41 -7.98
N ASP A 66 -9.98 -9.31 -7.60
CA ASP A 66 -9.26 -10.38 -6.88
C ASP A 66 -9.73 -10.47 -5.41
N VAL A 67 -10.07 -9.33 -4.79
CA VAL A 67 -10.60 -9.29 -3.41
C VAL A 67 -12.01 -9.87 -3.36
N CYS A 68 -12.90 -9.45 -4.26
CA CYS A 68 -14.34 -9.65 -4.10
C CYS A 68 -14.87 -10.85 -4.88
N GLY A 69 -14.22 -11.24 -5.99
CA GLY A 69 -14.76 -12.22 -6.94
C GLY A 69 -15.13 -13.57 -6.30
N GLN A 70 -14.28 -14.10 -5.42
CA GLN A 70 -14.56 -15.37 -4.72
C GLN A 70 -15.45 -15.22 -3.48
N ARG A 71 -15.67 -13.98 -3.00
CA ARG A 71 -16.40 -13.69 -1.76
C ARG A 71 -17.84 -13.25 -2.00
N GLY A 72 -18.21 -12.97 -3.25
CA GLY A 72 -19.55 -12.48 -3.59
C GLY A 72 -19.82 -11.05 -3.08
N TRP A 73 -18.78 -10.26 -2.83
CA TRP A 73 -18.92 -8.88 -2.38
C TRP A 73 -19.11 -7.92 -3.56
N SER A 74 -19.84 -6.83 -3.30
CA SER A 74 -19.92 -5.73 -4.26
C SER A 74 -18.64 -4.90 -4.20
N HIS A 75 -18.28 -4.28 -5.32
CA HIS A 75 -17.11 -3.43 -5.36
C HIS A 75 -17.22 -2.25 -6.31
N LEU A 76 -16.60 -1.15 -5.91
CA LEU A 76 -16.46 0.08 -6.68
C LEU A 76 -14.97 0.37 -6.90
N SER A 77 -14.53 0.41 -8.15
CA SER A 77 -13.15 0.80 -8.47
C SER A 77 -13.13 2.12 -9.22
N LEU A 78 -12.36 3.10 -8.75
CA LEU A 78 -12.04 4.29 -9.55
C LEU A 78 -10.61 4.18 -10.03
N ILE A 79 -10.47 4.40 -11.32
CA ILE A 79 -9.22 4.20 -12.05
C ILE A 79 -8.82 5.52 -12.66
N THR A 80 -7.54 5.85 -12.55
CA THR A 80 -6.94 6.95 -13.32
C THR A 80 -5.84 6.45 -14.25
N GLN A 81 -5.76 7.04 -15.44
CA GLN A 81 -4.68 6.78 -16.40
C GLN A 81 -3.45 7.65 -16.13
N GLU A 82 -3.61 8.74 -15.37
CA GLU A 82 -2.60 9.78 -15.18
C GLU A 82 -2.38 10.09 -13.71
N GLN A 83 -1.32 10.84 -13.39
CA GLN A 83 -1.05 11.31 -12.02
C GLN A 83 -1.89 12.54 -11.65
N THR A 84 -3.21 12.41 -11.71
CA THR A 84 -4.19 13.48 -11.47
C THR A 84 -4.52 13.67 -9.99
N TRP A 85 -4.09 12.74 -9.13
CA TRP A 85 -4.44 12.69 -7.71
C TRP A 85 -5.95 12.69 -7.43
N PHE A 86 -6.74 12.27 -8.43
CA PHE A 86 -8.20 12.29 -8.38
C PHE A 86 -8.76 13.69 -8.07
N ARG A 87 -8.05 14.76 -8.49
CA ARG A 87 -8.41 16.16 -8.25
C ARG A 87 -9.27 16.78 -9.36
N ASP A 88 -9.79 15.97 -10.29
CA ASP A 88 -10.77 16.44 -11.28
C ASP A 88 -12.14 16.60 -10.63
N LYS A 89 -12.81 17.73 -10.87
CA LYS A 89 -14.16 18.03 -10.36
C LYS A 89 -15.19 16.96 -10.73
N ARG A 90 -15.03 16.27 -11.86
CA ARG A 90 -15.92 15.16 -12.27
C ARG A 90 -15.85 13.97 -11.32
N VAL A 91 -14.69 13.74 -10.70
CA VAL A 91 -14.53 12.72 -9.66
C VAL A 91 -15.22 13.15 -8.38
N TRP A 92 -15.10 14.43 -7.99
CA TRP A 92 -15.81 14.94 -6.81
C TRP A 92 -17.32 14.86 -6.97
N ASN A 93 -17.84 15.36 -8.09
CA ASN A 93 -19.27 15.29 -8.42
C ASN A 93 -19.78 13.85 -8.55
N TYR A 94 -18.92 12.89 -8.86
CA TYR A 94 -19.29 11.49 -8.87
C TYR A 94 -19.58 11.00 -7.45
N PHE A 95 -18.65 11.20 -6.52
CA PHE A 95 -18.85 10.86 -5.12
C PHE A 95 -19.99 11.63 -4.46
N ASP A 96 -20.11 12.93 -4.75
CA ASP A 96 -21.21 13.76 -4.25
C ASP A 96 -22.57 13.18 -4.65
N ARG A 97 -22.72 12.76 -5.91
CA ARG A 97 -23.95 12.10 -6.37
C ARG A 97 -24.19 10.76 -5.67
N LEU A 98 -23.15 9.96 -5.43
CA LEU A 98 -23.31 8.70 -4.69
C LEU A 98 -23.84 8.96 -3.27
N VAL A 99 -23.35 10.01 -2.61
CA VAL A 99 -23.88 10.45 -1.31
C VAL A 99 -25.33 10.91 -1.43
N ASP A 100 -25.64 11.77 -2.41
CA ASP A 100 -27.00 12.30 -2.61
C ASP A 100 -28.04 11.18 -2.85
N TYR A 101 -27.62 10.06 -3.43
CA TYR A 101 -28.45 8.88 -3.66
C TYR A 101 -28.45 7.86 -2.52
N GLY A 102 -27.71 8.10 -1.43
CA GLY A 102 -27.60 7.14 -0.33
C GLY A 102 -26.85 5.85 -0.68
N PHE A 103 -26.07 5.83 -1.77
CA PHE A 103 -25.43 4.61 -2.30
C PHE A 103 -24.62 3.82 -1.25
N PHE A 104 -23.92 4.52 -0.35
CA PHE A 104 -23.10 3.87 0.67
C PHE A 104 -23.93 3.33 1.85
N GLU A 105 -25.16 3.81 2.04
CA GLU A 105 -26.07 3.38 3.11
C GLU A 105 -26.71 2.02 2.81
N ASP A 106 -26.70 1.61 1.53
CA ASP A 106 -27.18 0.29 1.09
C ASP A 106 -26.23 -0.85 1.50
N PHE A 107 -25.09 -0.57 2.13
CA PHE A 107 -24.10 -1.59 2.49
C PHE A 107 -23.80 -1.67 3.99
N ASP A 108 -23.80 -2.89 4.54
CA ASP A 108 -23.51 -3.13 5.98
C ASP A 108 -22.06 -2.79 6.37
N ARG A 109 -21.14 -2.91 5.41
CA ARG A 109 -19.70 -2.67 5.58
C ARG A 109 -19.15 -2.00 4.33
N VAL A 110 -18.47 -0.86 4.51
CA VAL A 110 -17.71 -0.21 3.45
C VAL A 110 -16.23 -0.25 3.79
N ILE A 111 -15.41 -0.73 2.85
CA ILE A 111 -13.96 -0.83 3.00
C ILE A 111 -13.28 -0.03 1.89
N PHE A 112 -12.49 0.99 2.25
CA PHE A 112 -11.67 1.75 1.30
C PHE A 112 -10.24 1.21 1.26
N TYR A 113 -9.70 1.08 0.06
CA TYR A 113 -8.32 0.68 -0.17
C TYR A 113 -7.62 1.54 -1.23
N GLY A 114 -6.35 1.86 -0.98
CA GLY A 114 -5.49 2.49 -1.98
C GLY A 114 -4.03 2.57 -1.54
N ALA A 115 -3.14 2.74 -2.52
CA ALA A 115 -1.71 2.87 -2.31
C ALA A 115 -1.12 4.13 -2.97
N GLY A 116 -0.16 4.79 -2.32
CA GLY A 116 0.48 6.01 -2.80
C GLY A 116 -0.53 7.12 -3.05
N MET A 117 -0.53 7.65 -4.28
CA MET A 117 -1.54 8.60 -4.77
C MET A 117 -2.97 8.08 -4.62
N CYS A 118 -3.18 6.77 -4.83
CA CYS A 118 -4.49 6.18 -4.65
C CYS A 118 -4.83 5.97 -3.17
N GLY A 119 -3.82 5.85 -2.30
CA GLY A 119 -4.00 5.86 -0.85
C GLY A 119 -4.44 7.24 -0.35
N TYR A 120 -3.85 8.31 -0.90
CA TYR A 120 -4.36 9.68 -0.70
C TYR A 120 -5.84 9.77 -1.10
N ALA A 121 -6.20 9.31 -2.30
CA ALA A 121 -7.59 9.35 -2.76
C ALA A 121 -8.53 8.52 -1.88
N ALA A 122 -8.08 7.35 -1.41
CA ALA A 122 -8.91 6.44 -0.61
C ALA A 122 -9.23 7.06 0.75
N ALA A 123 -8.24 7.69 1.38
CA ALA A 123 -8.47 8.51 2.56
C ALA A 123 -9.42 9.67 2.26
N ALA A 124 -9.10 10.46 1.23
CA ALA A 124 -9.79 11.70 0.92
C ALA A 124 -11.29 11.50 0.62
N PHE A 125 -11.64 10.41 -0.06
CA PHE A 125 -13.04 10.11 -0.40
C PHE A 125 -13.74 9.23 0.64
N SER A 126 -13.05 8.63 1.61
CA SER A 126 -13.71 7.77 2.61
C SER A 126 -14.78 8.48 3.46
N VAL A 127 -14.70 9.81 3.59
CA VAL A 127 -15.69 10.64 4.31
C VAL A 127 -17.12 10.50 3.77
N VAL A 128 -17.28 10.07 2.51
CA VAL A 128 -18.59 9.83 1.88
C VAL A 128 -19.34 8.63 2.45
N ALA A 129 -18.63 7.76 3.19
CA ALA A 129 -19.18 6.59 3.86
C ALA A 129 -18.75 6.59 5.33
N PRO A 130 -19.39 7.38 6.19
CA PRO A 130 -19.13 7.37 7.63
C PRO A 130 -19.18 5.95 8.20
N GLY A 131 -18.25 5.60 9.07
CA GLY A 131 -18.09 4.25 9.62
C GLY A 131 -17.30 3.29 8.74
N ALA A 132 -16.86 3.69 7.53
CA ALA A 132 -16.01 2.84 6.70
C ALA A 132 -14.69 2.46 7.38
N GLN A 133 -14.18 1.28 7.05
CA GLN A 133 -12.80 0.89 7.38
C GLN A 133 -11.87 1.25 6.23
N VAL A 134 -10.70 1.78 6.53
CA VAL A 134 -9.79 2.33 5.52
C VAL A 134 -8.41 1.69 5.63
N ILE A 135 -7.89 1.11 4.55
CA ILE A 135 -6.59 0.45 4.49
C ILE A 135 -5.72 1.19 3.47
N LEU A 136 -4.67 1.87 3.95
CA LEU A 136 -3.84 2.75 3.14
C LEU A 136 -2.40 2.29 3.12
N VAL A 137 -1.79 2.27 1.95
CA VAL A 137 -0.38 1.90 1.76
C VAL A 137 0.41 3.11 1.27
N SER A 138 1.42 3.55 2.02
CA SER A 138 2.23 4.75 1.75
C SER A 138 1.41 5.96 1.27
N PRO A 139 0.28 6.31 1.95
CA PRO A 139 -0.55 7.42 1.50
C PRO A 139 0.17 8.76 1.68
N GLN A 140 0.00 9.67 0.73
CA GLN A 140 0.27 11.09 0.97
C GLN A 140 -0.91 11.68 1.74
N ALA A 141 -0.64 12.54 2.72
CA ALA A 141 -1.70 13.28 3.41
C ALA A 141 -2.27 14.42 2.56
N THR A 142 -1.40 15.08 1.79
CA THR A 142 -1.74 16.14 0.84
C THR A 142 -0.52 16.43 -0.02
N LEU A 143 -0.67 17.21 -1.09
CA LEU A 143 0.46 17.85 -1.77
C LEU A 143 0.31 19.37 -1.80
N LYS A 144 -0.46 19.93 -0.85
CA LYS A 144 -0.52 21.38 -0.63
C LYS A 144 0.88 21.89 -0.27
N ARG A 145 1.45 22.69 -1.17
CA ARG A 145 2.84 23.16 -1.10
C ARG A 145 3.25 23.75 0.25
N ASP A 146 2.35 24.48 0.91
CA ASP A 146 2.68 25.12 2.19
C ASP A 146 2.90 24.11 3.33
N LEU A 147 2.28 22.94 3.26
CA LEU A 147 2.40 21.86 4.24
C LEU A 147 3.49 20.84 3.86
N THR A 148 3.79 20.70 2.57
CA THR A 148 4.64 19.62 2.04
C THR A 148 5.85 20.12 1.27
N ARG A 149 6.45 21.25 1.68
CA ARG A 149 7.66 21.80 1.05
C ARG A 149 8.84 20.82 1.02
N TRP A 150 8.83 19.86 1.94
CA TRP A 150 9.82 18.80 2.09
C TRP A 150 9.63 17.64 1.10
N ASP A 151 8.47 17.50 0.45
CA ASP A 151 8.23 16.45 -0.56
C ASP A 151 8.42 17.01 -1.98
N SER A 152 9.50 16.60 -2.63
CA SER A 152 9.85 17.05 -3.98
C SER A 152 9.50 16.04 -5.08
N ARG A 153 8.95 14.86 -4.71
CA ARG A 153 8.76 13.71 -5.61
C ARG A 153 7.71 13.96 -6.71
N PHE A 154 6.79 14.90 -6.49
CA PHE A 154 5.63 15.12 -7.37
C PHE A 154 5.56 16.56 -7.93
N PRO A 155 6.51 16.98 -8.77
CA PRO A 155 6.55 18.35 -9.30
C PRO A 155 5.32 18.68 -10.16
N THR A 156 4.78 17.71 -10.90
CA THR A 156 3.59 17.89 -11.76
C THR A 156 2.31 18.09 -10.97
N ALA A 157 2.24 17.58 -9.74
CA ALA A 157 1.08 17.73 -8.86
C ALA A 157 0.94 19.15 -8.28
N ARG A 158 1.98 19.98 -8.35
CA ARG A 158 1.98 21.36 -7.84
C ARG A 158 0.93 22.27 -8.47
N ARG A 159 0.44 21.92 -9.67
CA ARG A 159 -0.62 22.66 -10.38
C ARG A 159 -2.03 22.24 -9.95
N LEU A 160 -2.16 21.18 -9.17
CA LEU A 160 -3.44 20.64 -8.74
C LEU A 160 -3.90 21.33 -7.45
N ASP A 161 -5.21 21.37 -7.26
CA ASP A 161 -5.83 21.99 -6.10
C ASP A 161 -5.89 21.02 -4.92
N PHE A 162 -5.07 21.26 -3.89
CA PHE A 162 -5.09 20.57 -2.60
C PHE A 162 -5.54 21.51 -1.47
N SER A 163 -6.46 22.41 -1.76
CA SER A 163 -7.01 23.37 -0.78
C SER A 163 -8.52 23.33 -0.64
N THR A 164 -9.23 22.70 -1.58
CA THR A 164 -10.69 22.66 -1.62
C THR A 164 -11.24 21.26 -1.30
N ARG A 165 -12.40 20.89 -1.86
CA ARG A 165 -13.15 19.66 -1.55
C ARG A 165 -12.26 18.41 -1.59
N TYR A 166 -12.33 17.55 -0.57
CA TYR A 166 -11.55 16.31 -0.46
C TYR A 166 -10.02 16.49 -0.55
N ALA A 167 -9.47 17.63 -0.11
CA ALA A 167 -8.06 17.97 -0.35
C ALA A 167 -7.06 17.48 0.70
N TYR A 168 -7.49 17.38 1.96
CA TYR A 168 -6.61 17.02 3.06
C TYR A 168 -7.04 15.68 3.64
N ALA A 169 -6.37 14.62 3.21
CA ALA A 169 -6.74 13.24 3.50
C ALA A 169 -6.87 12.91 5.00
N PRO A 170 -6.01 13.43 5.91
CA PRO A 170 -6.14 13.17 7.35
C PRO A 170 -7.50 13.58 7.94
N GLU A 171 -8.00 14.77 7.59
CA GLU A 171 -9.30 15.26 8.07
C GLU A 171 -10.46 14.42 7.52
N MET A 172 -10.33 13.87 6.30
CA MET A 172 -11.37 13.06 5.68
C MET A 172 -11.53 11.67 6.34
N LEU A 173 -10.64 11.29 7.26
CA LEU A 173 -10.71 10.03 8.02
C LEU A 173 -11.43 10.18 9.37
N GLU A 174 -11.86 11.39 9.77
CA GLU A 174 -12.45 11.62 11.10
C GLU A 174 -13.67 10.71 11.35
N ALA A 175 -14.53 10.53 10.34
CA ALA A 175 -15.73 9.71 10.42
C ALA A 175 -15.49 8.21 10.13
N ALA A 176 -14.26 7.79 9.78
CA ALA A 176 -13.97 6.38 9.53
C ALA A 176 -14.05 5.58 10.84
N SER A 177 -14.53 4.33 10.79
CA SER A 177 -14.54 3.49 12.00
C SER A 177 -13.12 3.16 12.44
N GLN A 178 -12.25 2.77 11.51
CA GLN A 178 -10.84 2.50 11.72
C GLN A 178 -10.05 2.79 10.43
N ALA A 179 -8.90 3.43 10.54
CA ALA A 179 -7.96 3.65 9.44
C ALA A 179 -6.60 3.01 9.74
N PHE A 180 -6.07 2.23 8.80
CA PHE A 180 -4.78 1.55 8.93
C PHE A 180 -3.78 2.12 7.93
N ILE A 181 -2.75 2.80 8.44
CA ILE A 181 -1.71 3.45 7.65
C ILE A 181 -0.47 2.55 7.63
N ILE A 182 -0.24 1.88 6.51
CA ILE A 182 0.94 1.03 6.30
C ILE A 182 1.98 1.86 5.56
N TYR A 183 3.16 2.07 6.15
CA TYR A 183 4.18 2.93 5.55
C TYR A 183 5.59 2.42 5.82
N ASP A 184 6.55 2.83 5.00
CA ASP A 184 7.96 2.56 5.24
C ASP A 184 8.57 3.66 6.12
N PRO A 185 9.02 3.38 7.35
CA PRO A 185 9.71 4.40 8.16
C PRO A 185 11.11 4.75 7.63
N ASP A 186 11.68 3.96 6.72
CA ASP A 186 13.00 4.21 6.11
C ASP A 186 12.90 5.09 4.84
N GLU A 187 11.69 5.28 4.30
CA GLU A 187 11.41 6.29 3.27
C GLU A 187 10.94 7.58 3.96
N THR A 188 11.83 8.57 4.04
CA THR A 188 11.63 9.79 4.84
C THR A 188 10.28 10.47 4.53
N GLU A 189 9.97 10.67 3.26
CA GLU A 189 8.75 11.36 2.85
C GLU A 189 7.50 10.55 3.18
N ASP A 190 7.54 9.21 3.09
CA ASP A 190 6.42 8.36 3.50
C ASP A 190 6.20 8.43 5.01
N ALA A 191 7.28 8.41 5.81
CA ALA A 191 7.20 8.58 7.25
C ALA A 191 6.66 9.96 7.65
N MET A 192 7.07 11.02 6.96
CA MET A 192 6.58 12.37 7.19
C MET A 192 5.08 12.48 6.85
N HIS A 193 4.64 11.95 5.70
CA HIS A 193 3.20 11.93 5.35
C HIS A 193 2.39 11.11 6.35
N ALA A 194 2.85 9.92 6.72
CA ALA A 194 2.19 9.08 7.71
C ALA A 194 2.01 9.84 9.04
N SER A 195 3.00 10.62 9.47
CA SER A 195 2.91 11.38 10.73
C SER A 195 1.84 12.49 10.73
N LEU A 196 1.33 12.91 9.57
CA LEU A 196 0.24 13.87 9.48
C LEU A 196 -1.14 13.25 9.75
N PHE A 197 -1.27 11.93 9.68
CA PHE A 197 -2.51 11.23 10.01
C PHE A 197 -2.59 11.00 11.53
N GLN A 198 -3.51 11.70 12.20
CA GLN A 198 -3.71 11.66 13.66
C GLN A 198 -5.19 11.46 14.00
N GLY A 199 -5.48 10.66 15.03
CA GLY A 199 -6.83 10.37 15.50
C GLY A 199 -6.89 9.04 16.24
N ASP A 200 -7.86 8.88 17.15
CA ASP A 200 -8.03 7.68 17.97
C ASP A 200 -8.38 6.42 17.13
N ASN A 201 -8.98 6.64 15.96
CA ASN A 201 -9.32 5.62 14.98
C ASN A 201 -8.18 5.31 13.99
N ILE A 202 -7.04 6.00 14.07
CA ILE A 202 -5.93 5.88 13.10
C ILE A 202 -4.79 5.03 13.67
N HIS A 203 -4.41 4.00 12.94
CA HIS A 203 -3.42 3.00 13.35
C HIS A 203 -2.25 2.94 12.38
N HIS A 204 -1.07 3.27 12.89
CA HIS A 204 0.18 3.27 12.13
C HIS A 204 0.88 1.91 12.18
N HIS A 205 1.20 1.35 11.01
CA HIS A 205 2.00 0.13 10.88
C HIS A 205 3.26 0.36 10.06
N ARG A 206 4.41 0.19 10.71
CA ARG A 206 5.73 0.29 10.09
C ARG A 206 6.07 -0.96 9.30
N TYR A 207 6.18 -0.83 7.99
CA TYR A 207 6.58 -1.88 7.05
C TYR A 207 7.91 -1.47 6.38
N ARG A 208 9.04 -1.91 6.97
CA ARG A 208 10.39 -1.61 6.45
C ARG A 208 10.69 -2.41 5.19
N ARG A 209 10.76 -1.75 4.04
CA ARG A 209 10.95 -2.34 2.71
C ARG A 209 12.11 -1.75 1.91
N GLY A 210 12.46 -0.49 2.16
CA GLY A 210 13.60 0.23 1.57
C GLY A 210 13.44 0.58 0.09
N ARG A 211 12.21 0.87 -0.37
CA ARG A 211 11.93 1.42 -1.71
C ARG A 211 10.48 1.90 -1.82
N ALA A 212 10.26 3.12 -2.30
CA ALA A 212 8.92 3.63 -2.65
C ALA A 212 8.12 2.69 -3.56
N GLY A 213 6.83 2.53 -3.26
CA GLY A 213 5.88 1.68 -4.00
C GLY A 213 6.05 0.16 -3.82
N ALA A 214 7.14 -0.31 -3.21
CA ALA A 214 7.41 -1.73 -3.08
C ALA A 214 6.51 -2.43 -2.05
N ILE A 215 5.91 -1.68 -1.11
CA ILE A 215 4.97 -2.23 -0.13
C ILE A 215 3.75 -2.81 -0.86
N GLU A 216 3.08 -2.03 -1.72
CA GLU A 216 1.89 -2.50 -2.44
C GLU A 216 2.20 -3.76 -3.28
N SER A 217 3.32 -3.76 -3.99
CA SER A 217 3.73 -4.93 -4.78
C SER A 217 3.89 -6.19 -3.91
N ASP A 218 4.52 -6.06 -2.73
CA ASP A 218 4.63 -7.18 -1.79
C ASP A 218 3.25 -7.64 -1.30
N LEU A 219 2.34 -6.71 -0.96
CA LEU A 219 1.00 -7.05 -0.46
C LEU A 219 0.17 -7.79 -1.52
N ARG A 220 0.20 -7.32 -2.77
CA ARG A 220 -0.50 -7.98 -3.88
C ARG A 220 0.09 -9.35 -4.18
N ALA A 221 1.42 -9.46 -4.32
CA ALA A 221 2.09 -10.73 -4.62
C ALA A 221 1.88 -11.81 -3.54
N LEU A 222 1.56 -11.41 -2.31
CA LEU A 222 1.29 -12.32 -1.19
C LEU A 222 -0.21 -12.50 -0.89
N GLY A 223 -1.12 -11.89 -1.67
CA GLY A 223 -2.56 -11.94 -1.41
C GLY A 223 -2.98 -11.26 -0.09
N LEU A 224 -2.15 -10.36 0.44
CA LEU A 224 -2.39 -9.72 1.72
C LEU A 224 -3.49 -8.67 1.63
N VAL A 225 -3.70 -8.03 0.47
CA VAL A 225 -4.82 -7.09 0.29
C VAL A 225 -6.15 -7.81 0.54
N SER A 226 -6.38 -8.96 -0.11
CA SER A 226 -7.58 -9.77 0.09
C SER A 226 -7.70 -10.28 1.52
N THR A 227 -6.58 -10.69 2.15
CA THR A 227 -6.56 -11.16 3.54
C THR A 227 -6.94 -10.05 4.53
N LEU A 228 -6.46 -8.83 4.30
CA LEU A 228 -6.79 -7.68 5.15
C LEU A 228 -8.23 -7.22 4.95
N ALA A 229 -8.72 -7.20 3.70
CA ALA A 229 -10.11 -6.91 3.38
C ALA A 229 -11.07 -7.92 4.03
N GLU A 230 -10.73 -9.21 4.01
CA GLU A 230 -11.47 -10.26 4.72
C GLU A 230 -11.55 -10.04 6.22
N LYS A 231 -10.44 -9.64 6.86
CA LYS A 231 -10.46 -9.31 8.28
C LYS A 231 -11.29 -8.05 8.54
N ALA A 232 -11.25 -7.05 7.66
CA ALA A 232 -12.05 -5.85 7.79
C ALA A 232 -13.55 -6.17 7.71
N ALA A 233 -13.99 -6.85 6.65
CA ALA A 233 -15.39 -7.23 6.45
C ALA A 233 -16.01 -7.96 7.65
N ASN A 234 -15.24 -8.86 8.28
CA ASN A 234 -15.69 -9.63 9.44
C ASN A 234 -15.63 -8.84 10.77
N GLY A 235 -15.27 -7.56 10.78
CA GLY A 235 -15.07 -6.76 12.00
C GLY A 235 -13.86 -7.23 12.83
N LEU A 236 -12.91 -7.89 12.17
CA LEU A 236 -11.82 -8.65 12.77
C LEU A 236 -10.45 -7.99 12.53
N LEU A 237 -10.35 -6.88 11.80
CA LEU A 237 -9.10 -6.18 11.55
C LEU A 237 -8.76 -5.24 12.72
N THR A 238 -7.66 -5.55 13.41
CA THR A 238 -7.10 -4.77 14.52
C THR A 238 -5.60 -4.51 14.28
N PRO A 239 -4.95 -3.57 14.98
CA PRO A 239 -3.52 -3.31 14.82
C PRO A 239 -2.64 -4.56 15.02
N ALA A 240 -2.99 -5.40 16.00
CA ALA A 240 -2.30 -6.66 16.25
C ALA A 240 -2.44 -7.63 15.07
N ARG A 241 -3.67 -7.82 14.57
CA ARG A 241 -3.94 -8.74 13.46
C ARG A 241 -3.40 -8.25 12.13
N LEU A 242 -3.36 -6.93 11.92
CA LEU A 242 -2.64 -6.30 10.82
C LEU A 242 -1.16 -6.65 10.88
N ALA A 243 -0.53 -6.45 12.04
CA ALA A 243 0.88 -6.74 12.23
C ALA A 243 1.20 -8.23 12.02
N ASP A 244 0.36 -9.13 12.53
CA ASP A 244 0.50 -10.57 12.33
C ASP A 244 0.40 -10.95 10.85
N THR A 245 -0.60 -10.40 10.14
CA THR A 245 -0.80 -10.64 8.69
C THR A 245 0.42 -10.17 7.89
N LEU A 246 0.91 -8.96 8.18
CA LEU A 246 2.04 -8.37 7.46
C LEU A 246 3.39 -9.05 7.78
N ARG A 247 3.49 -9.92 8.80
CA ARG A 247 4.70 -10.74 9.02
C ARG A 247 4.90 -11.79 7.92
N LEU A 248 3.87 -12.15 7.15
CA LEU A 248 3.99 -13.05 6.00
C LEU A 248 5.00 -12.57 4.95
N ARG A 249 5.31 -11.27 4.91
CA ARG A 249 6.43 -10.71 4.12
C ARG A 249 7.77 -11.42 4.34
N LYS A 250 7.99 -11.97 5.54
CA LYS A 250 9.21 -12.74 5.86
C LYS A 250 9.35 -14.01 5.02
N ARG A 251 8.29 -14.46 4.35
CA ARG A 251 8.30 -15.58 3.40
C ARG A 251 8.45 -15.12 1.94
N HIS A 252 8.48 -13.81 1.68
CA HIS A 252 8.56 -13.25 0.34
C HIS A 252 10.03 -13.03 -0.07
N VAL A 253 10.48 -13.73 -1.11
CA VAL A 253 11.90 -13.68 -1.51
C VAL A 253 12.34 -12.27 -1.94
N PRO A 254 11.55 -11.49 -2.71
CA PRO A 254 11.88 -10.08 -2.99
C PRO A 254 12.07 -9.24 -1.73
N TYR A 255 11.20 -9.39 -0.73
CA TYR A 255 11.33 -8.73 0.57
C TYR A 255 12.65 -9.10 1.26
N LEU A 256 12.93 -10.41 1.36
CA LEU A 256 14.15 -10.90 2.00
C LEU A 256 15.41 -10.39 1.31
N ARG A 257 15.43 -10.34 -0.03
CA ARG A 257 16.56 -9.81 -0.80
C ARG A 257 16.76 -8.31 -0.55
N ALA A 258 15.69 -7.54 -0.47
CA ALA A 258 15.76 -6.11 -0.12
C ALA A 258 16.28 -5.91 1.31
N LEU A 259 15.79 -6.70 2.26
CA LEU A 259 16.26 -6.68 3.64
C LEU A 259 17.76 -7.03 3.74
N LEU A 260 18.22 -8.04 3.00
CA LEU A 260 19.63 -8.39 2.92
C LEU A 260 20.47 -7.24 2.35
N ALA A 261 20.04 -6.64 1.24
CA ALA A 261 20.74 -5.51 0.63
C ALA A 261 20.91 -4.34 1.61
N ARG A 262 19.87 -4.03 2.39
CA ARG A 262 19.93 -2.99 3.43
C ARG A 262 20.92 -3.33 4.54
N VAL A 263 20.84 -4.52 5.12
CA VAL A 263 21.73 -4.92 6.23
C VAL A 263 23.20 -4.97 5.77
N LEU A 264 23.44 -5.33 4.51
CA LEU A 264 24.78 -5.25 3.90
C LEU A 264 25.27 -3.80 3.78
N ALA A 265 24.40 -2.87 3.38
CA ALA A 265 24.73 -1.44 3.27
C ALA A 265 25.02 -0.78 4.63
N GLU A 266 24.44 -1.29 5.73
CA GLU A 266 24.74 -0.84 7.09
C GLU A 266 26.10 -1.33 7.62
N ASP A 267 26.78 -2.20 6.88
CA ASP A 267 28.06 -2.83 7.25
C ASP A 267 28.04 -3.54 8.61
N ARG A 268 26.94 -4.22 8.93
CA ARG A 268 26.75 -4.91 10.22
C ARG A 268 26.88 -6.43 10.08
N PRO A 269 28.10 -7.02 10.17
CA PRO A 269 28.31 -8.44 9.90
C PRO A 269 27.55 -9.37 10.86
N ALA A 270 27.37 -8.97 12.13
CA ALA A 270 26.56 -9.72 13.09
C ALA A 270 25.09 -9.82 12.66
N LEU A 271 24.48 -8.71 12.24
CA LEU A 271 23.10 -8.69 11.76
C LEU A 271 22.94 -9.44 10.43
N THR A 272 23.91 -9.32 9.52
CA THR A 272 23.94 -10.08 8.27
C THR A 272 23.92 -11.58 8.56
N ALA A 273 24.78 -12.06 9.47
CA ALA A 273 24.83 -13.46 9.84
C ALA A 273 23.51 -13.93 10.49
N MET A 274 22.93 -13.13 11.40
CA MET A 274 21.63 -13.44 12.01
C MET A 274 20.52 -13.56 10.96
N LEU A 275 20.41 -12.59 10.05
CA LEU A 275 19.42 -12.61 8.96
C LEU A 275 19.62 -13.84 8.07
N CYS A 276 20.84 -14.11 7.62
CA CYS A 276 21.11 -15.24 6.73
C CYS A 276 20.81 -16.57 7.40
N ARG A 277 21.17 -16.76 8.68
CA ARG A 277 20.83 -17.98 9.44
C ARG A 277 19.32 -18.17 9.53
N ALA A 278 18.58 -17.12 9.90
CA ALA A 278 17.13 -17.19 9.99
C ALA A 278 16.47 -17.55 8.65
N VAL A 279 16.95 -17.01 7.53
CA VAL A 279 16.42 -17.33 6.19
C VAL A 279 16.79 -18.75 5.77
N LEU A 280 18.03 -19.18 6.04
CA LEU A 280 18.53 -20.49 5.64
C LEU A 280 17.95 -21.66 6.46
N GLN A 281 17.41 -21.39 7.66
CA GLN A 281 16.64 -22.38 8.43
C GLN A 281 15.42 -22.87 7.64
N ASP A 282 14.75 -21.96 6.93
CA ASP A 282 13.55 -22.29 6.15
C ASP A 282 13.86 -22.65 4.70
N ARG A 283 14.85 -21.99 4.07
CA ARG A 283 15.09 -22.09 2.61
C ARG A 283 16.57 -22.01 2.25
N PRO A 284 17.11 -22.99 1.51
CA PRO A 284 18.50 -22.97 1.05
C PRO A 284 18.68 -22.02 -0.15
N ILE A 285 18.70 -20.71 0.08
CA ILE A 285 18.88 -19.71 -0.98
C ILE A 285 20.39 -19.43 -1.15
N PRO A 286 21.01 -19.72 -2.33
CA PRO A 286 22.46 -19.63 -2.52
C PRO A 286 23.06 -18.26 -2.16
N ARG A 287 22.35 -17.18 -2.50
CA ARG A 287 22.79 -15.81 -2.18
C ARG A 287 22.93 -15.58 -0.67
N PHE A 288 22.01 -16.11 0.14
CA PHE A 288 22.09 -15.96 1.60
C PHE A 288 23.21 -16.82 2.19
N LYS A 289 23.45 -18.02 1.63
CA LYS A 289 24.58 -18.87 2.02
C LYS A 289 25.91 -18.15 1.79
N HIS A 290 26.12 -17.59 0.61
CA HIS A 290 27.32 -16.83 0.29
C HIS A 290 27.55 -15.66 1.27
N HIS A 291 26.51 -14.86 1.54
CA HIS A 291 26.64 -13.73 2.46
C HIS A 291 26.78 -14.16 3.93
N LEU A 292 26.30 -15.34 4.32
CA LEU A 292 26.58 -15.90 5.65
C LEU A 292 28.08 -16.21 5.80
N GLU A 293 28.67 -16.91 4.83
CA GLU A 293 30.09 -17.27 4.84
C GLU A 293 31.00 -16.03 4.86
N VAL A 294 30.61 -14.97 4.12
CA VAL A 294 31.32 -13.68 4.16
C VAL A 294 31.18 -13.01 5.53
N ALA A 295 29.98 -12.96 6.09
CA ALA A 295 29.75 -12.33 7.40
C ALA A 295 30.48 -13.06 8.53
N GLU A 296 30.49 -14.39 8.53
CA GLU A 296 31.18 -15.21 9.54
C GLU A 296 32.70 -15.04 9.49
N ARG A 297 33.29 -14.99 8.29
CA ARG A 297 34.73 -14.69 8.15
C ARG A 297 35.08 -13.32 8.71
N ARG A 298 34.26 -12.30 8.46
CA ARG A 298 34.46 -10.95 9.03
C ARG A 298 34.34 -10.93 10.55
N LEU A 299 33.36 -11.63 11.11
CA LEU A 299 33.21 -11.74 12.57
C LEU A 299 34.39 -12.47 13.23
N ALA A 300 34.95 -13.49 12.57
CA ALA A 300 36.15 -14.18 13.04
C ALA A 300 37.38 -13.26 13.03
N ALA A 301 37.58 -12.48 11.97
CA ALA A 301 38.67 -11.52 11.88
C ALA A 301 38.59 -10.45 12.98
N LEU A 302 37.40 -9.87 13.20
CA LEU A 302 37.18 -8.86 14.26
C LEU A 302 37.49 -9.40 15.67
N ARG A 303 37.12 -10.67 15.95
CA ARG A 303 37.45 -11.31 17.24
C ARG A 303 38.95 -11.57 17.39
N GLY A 304 39.64 -11.91 16.31
CA GLY A 304 41.09 -12.06 16.30
C GLY A 304 41.80 -10.75 16.64
N GLU A 305 41.42 -9.66 15.97
CA GLU A 305 41.96 -8.31 16.23
C GLU A 305 41.70 -7.84 17.68
N GLU A 306 40.52 -8.14 18.24
CA GLU A 306 40.21 -7.84 19.64
C GLU A 306 41.10 -8.64 20.62
N THR A 307 41.38 -9.90 20.29
CA THR A 307 42.25 -10.77 21.10
C THR A 307 43.69 -10.28 21.07
N ASP A 308 44.22 -9.95 19.89
CA ASP A 308 45.59 -9.45 19.73
C ASP A 308 45.80 -8.12 20.46
N ARG A 309 44.83 -7.19 20.39
CA ARG A 309 44.88 -5.93 21.16
C ARG A 309 44.84 -6.13 22.67
N GLN A 310 44.13 -7.14 23.16
CA GLN A 310 44.08 -7.44 24.59
C GLN A 310 45.40 -8.03 25.10
N VAL A 311 46.07 -8.85 24.29
CA VAL A 311 47.40 -9.40 24.61
C VAL A 311 48.45 -8.28 24.63
N GLU A 312 48.48 -7.42 23.61
CA GLU A 312 49.42 -6.28 23.57
C GLU A 312 49.24 -5.32 24.76
N ALA A 313 48.00 -5.06 25.17
CA ALA A 313 47.70 -4.21 26.33
C ALA A 313 48.08 -4.84 27.69
N GLN A 314 48.13 -6.18 27.76
CA GLN A 314 48.61 -6.90 28.95
C GLN A 314 50.14 -6.96 29.01
N ASP A 315 50.82 -7.02 27.87
CA ASP A 315 52.29 -7.02 27.81
C ASP A 315 52.92 -5.62 28.00
N THR A 316 52.12 -4.55 27.91
CA THR A 316 52.57 -3.15 28.12
C THR A 316 52.19 -2.56 29.49
N ALA A 317 51.53 -3.32 30.36
CA ALA A 317 51.14 -2.93 31.73
C ALA A 317 52.05 -3.54 32.79
#